data_AF-A0A1S6J6X7-F1
#
_entry.id   AF-A0A1S6J6X7-F1
#
_cell.length_a   1.000
_cell.length_b   1.000
_cell.length_c   1.000
_cell.angle_alpha   90.00
_cell.angle_beta   90.00
_cell.angle_gamma   90.00
#
_symmetry.space_group_name_H-M   'P 1'
#
loop_
_entity.id
_entity.type
_entity.pdbx_description
1 polymer ?
#
loop_
_entity_poly.entity_id
_entity_poly.type
_entity_poly.pdbx_seq_one_letter_code
_entity_poly.pdbx_strand_id
1 'polypeptide(L)'
;MTGCVGAAQANARMRRMVGAGARELTVSFDAPTRTGLDSSSPGAWGLVGHRGVPIDSIDDMRVLLGGLPLDRVAVSLATDGCAAPLLALYGLVAEEHGTPAGRLTGGVGNDVLTDLLLSGSAPFPPRAALRLTRDVLAHALAELPRWRCVTVRGDRLAEAGAGPAQEIAFTVAAGSEYLLTAAAIGLDPAAVAARTTLCVSAARAERDSRAKVRAVRRLWVRTVRAHLRTAPVPRLCVSAADHRLSATAAGTGTAPEPTGPVGLEATAADLLYRVARQGGLYAVLERRRGPELFGVHGPGLPAPLPRLARPWTSSDTVRARQSERLAKLRAWRVQPAVDDALLRLCEAARGDDNLLGPLREALAYRATLGEVCAALRETWAPDPPVTRR
;
A
#
# COMPACT_ATOMS: atom_id res chain seq x y z
N MET A 1 0.79 13.84 -4.45
CA MET A 1 1.71 14.95 -4.77
C MET A 1 2.87 14.42 -5.62
N THR A 2 2.82 14.55 -6.95
CA THR A 2 3.95 14.17 -7.80
C THR A 2 4.95 15.34 -7.93
N GLY A 3 6.26 15.03 -7.94
CA GLY A 3 7.33 16.00 -8.23
C GLY A 3 7.96 16.74 -7.05
N CYS A 4 7.82 16.26 -5.81
CA CYS A 4 8.56 16.81 -4.66
C CYS A 4 9.83 15.99 -4.39
N VAL A 5 10.99 16.64 -4.39
CA VAL A 5 12.31 15.98 -4.30
C VAL A 5 12.77 15.69 -2.87
N GLY A 6 12.02 16.12 -1.86
CA GLY A 6 12.37 15.94 -0.44
C GLY A 6 11.25 16.38 0.51
N ALA A 7 11.35 15.96 1.78
CA ALA A 7 10.32 16.20 2.80
C ALA A 7 9.99 17.69 3.01
N ALA A 8 11.00 18.56 3.04
CA ALA A 8 10.79 20.00 3.24
C ALA A 8 10.02 20.65 2.08
N GLN A 9 10.33 20.27 0.82
CA GLN A 9 9.63 20.79 -0.34
C GLN A 9 8.18 20.29 -0.39
N ALA A 10 7.96 19.02 -0.02
CA ALA A 10 6.63 18.45 0.10
C ALA A 10 5.82 19.15 1.21
N ASN A 11 6.40 19.40 2.38
CA ASN A 11 5.77 20.16 3.46
C ASN A 11 5.37 21.57 2.99
N ALA A 12 6.29 22.32 2.38
CA ALA A 12 5.99 23.66 1.87
C ALA A 12 4.84 23.67 0.84
N ARG A 13 4.74 22.63 0.00
CA ARG A 13 3.62 22.46 -0.92
C ARG A 13 2.32 22.14 -0.18
N MET A 14 2.34 21.21 0.77
CA MET A 14 1.16 20.86 1.57
C MET A 14 0.64 22.06 2.37
N ARG A 15 1.51 22.85 3.00
CA ARG A 15 1.14 24.06 3.72
C ARG A 15 0.48 25.10 2.81
N ARG A 16 1.00 25.28 1.58
CA ARG A 16 0.34 26.14 0.58
C ARG A 16 -1.04 25.63 0.19
N MET A 17 -1.20 24.32 -0.02
CA MET A 17 -2.50 23.72 -0.33
C MET A 17 -3.51 23.92 0.82
N VAL A 18 -3.09 23.69 2.06
CA VAL A 18 -3.92 23.89 3.26
C VAL A 18 -4.28 25.37 3.42
N GLY A 19 -3.32 26.28 3.21
CA GLY A 19 -3.57 27.72 3.23
C GLY A 19 -4.56 28.18 2.14
N ALA A 20 -4.60 27.48 1.00
CA ALA A 20 -5.58 27.68 -0.06
C ALA A 20 -6.93 26.96 0.20
N GLY A 21 -7.13 26.37 1.38
CA GLY A 21 -8.40 25.76 1.79
C GLY A 21 -8.50 24.25 1.57
N ALA A 22 -7.43 23.57 1.11
CA ALA A 22 -7.45 22.12 0.95
C ALA A 22 -7.66 21.42 2.31
N ARG A 23 -8.61 20.48 2.35
CA ARG A 23 -8.94 19.67 3.54
C ARG A 23 -8.44 18.23 3.45
N GLU A 24 -8.00 17.82 2.27
CA GLU A 24 -7.46 16.49 2.02
C GLU A 24 -6.12 16.61 1.28
N LEU A 25 -5.14 15.82 1.71
CA LEU A 25 -3.80 15.76 1.14
C LEU A 25 -3.45 14.32 0.84
N THR A 26 -2.76 14.09 -0.27
CA THR A 26 -2.19 12.78 -0.62
C THR A 26 -0.68 12.87 -0.73
N VAL A 27 0.01 12.15 0.16
CA VAL A 27 1.47 12.02 0.16
C VAL A 27 1.84 10.81 -0.69
N SER A 28 2.69 11.05 -1.68
CA SER A 28 3.25 10.01 -2.54
C SER A 28 4.71 9.82 -2.15
N PHE A 29 5.15 8.58 -1.98
CA PHE A 29 6.52 8.25 -1.58
C PHE A 29 7.34 7.74 -2.76
N ASP A 30 8.65 7.93 -2.72
CA ASP A 30 9.53 7.42 -3.76
C ASP A 30 9.61 5.88 -3.75
N ALA A 31 10.26 5.30 -4.76
CA ALA A 31 10.38 3.84 -4.83
C ALA A 31 11.13 3.24 -3.62
N PRO A 32 12.30 3.75 -3.19
CA PRO A 32 13.01 3.24 -2.01
C PRO A 32 12.13 3.17 -0.75
N THR A 33 11.43 4.27 -0.43
CA THR A 33 10.53 4.34 0.73
C THR A 33 9.40 3.31 0.63
N ARG A 34 8.80 3.15 -0.56
CA ARG A 34 7.70 2.17 -0.78
C ARG A 34 8.18 0.73 -0.72
N THR A 35 9.47 0.48 -0.94
CA THR A 35 10.07 -0.86 -0.92
C THR A 35 10.90 -1.17 0.31
N GLY A 36 10.85 -0.33 1.34
CA GLY A 36 11.54 -0.62 2.60
C GLY A 36 13.06 -0.50 2.50
N LEU A 37 13.55 0.42 1.66
CA LEU A 37 14.97 0.70 1.48
C LEU A 37 15.28 2.12 1.95
N ASP A 38 16.36 2.25 2.71
CA ASP A 38 16.97 3.55 2.98
C ASP A 38 17.56 4.14 1.70
N SER A 39 17.53 5.47 1.60
CA SER A 39 18.12 6.25 0.51
C SER A 39 19.62 5.99 0.32
N SER A 40 20.34 5.58 1.36
CA SER A 40 21.76 5.22 1.28
C SER A 40 22.01 3.83 0.67
N SER A 41 20.98 2.98 0.56
CA SER A 41 21.10 1.62 0.02
C SER A 41 21.48 1.64 -1.46
N PRO A 42 22.41 0.77 -1.91
CA PRO A 42 22.74 0.65 -3.35
C PRO A 42 21.52 0.40 -4.24
N GLY A 43 20.52 -0.33 -3.74
CA GLY A 43 19.27 -0.58 -4.47
C GLY A 43 18.38 0.66 -4.66
N ALA A 44 18.64 1.74 -3.92
CA ALA A 44 17.88 3.00 -4.00
C ALA A 44 18.47 3.99 -5.01
N TRP A 45 19.70 3.77 -5.49
CA TRP A 45 20.42 4.75 -6.31
C TRP A 45 19.71 5.01 -7.65
N GLY A 46 19.58 6.28 -8.01
CA GLY A 46 18.84 6.72 -9.20
C GLY A 46 17.31 6.80 -9.01
N LEU A 47 16.78 6.32 -7.86
CA LEU A 47 15.34 6.28 -7.56
C LEU A 47 14.93 7.18 -6.39
N VAL A 48 15.87 7.58 -5.52
CA VAL A 48 15.61 8.46 -4.37
C VAL A 48 14.99 9.77 -4.84
N GLY A 49 13.84 10.15 -4.27
CA GLY A 49 13.09 11.37 -4.60
C GLY A 49 12.36 11.33 -5.95
N HIS A 50 12.44 10.22 -6.69
CA HIS A 50 11.76 10.10 -7.98
C HIS A 50 10.25 9.85 -7.78
N ARG A 51 9.43 10.78 -8.28
CA ARG A 51 7.94 10.72 -8.25
C ARG A 51 7.32 10.61 -6.84
N GLY A 52 8.08 10.89 -5.79
CA GLY A 52 7.58 10.89 -4.43
C GLY A 52 8.63 11.36 -3.44
N VAL A 53 8.18 11.51 -2.18
CA VAL A 53 9.01 11.99 -1.09
C VAL A 53 9.85 10.83 -0.52
N PRO A 54 11.18 11.00 -0.37
CA PRO A 54 12.01 10.06 0.38
C PRO A 54 11.75 10.21 1.89
N ILE A 55 11.47 9.11 2.58
CA ILE A 55 11.31 9.05 4.04
C ILE A 55 12.11 7.85 4.54
N ASP A 56 13.23 8.12 5.21
CA ASP A 56 14.09 7.09 5.76
C ASP A 56 13.90 6.94 7.29
N SER A 57 13.38 7.97 7.97
CA SER A 57 13.33 8.03 9.43
C SER A 57 12.21 8.91 9.99
N ILE A 58 12.05 8.88 11.32
CA ILE A 58 11.17 9.80 12.05
C ILE A 58 11.55 11.27 11.83
N ASP A 59 12.84 11.58 11.65
CA ASP A 59 13.30 12.96 11.40
C ASP A 59 12.83 13.49 10.03
N ASP A 60 12.66 12.62 9.03
CA ASP A 60 12.08 13.01 7.74
C ASP A 60 10.57 13.20 7.84
N MET A 61 9.88 12.34 8.61
CA MET A 61 8.45 12.48 8.86
C MET A 61 8.13 13.77 9.65
N ARG A 62 8.96 14.14 10.64
CA ARG A 62 8.88 15.41 11.36
C ARG A 62 8.96 16.61 10.40
N VAL A 63 9.93 16.59 9.49
CA VAL A 63 10.05 17.63 8.46
C VAL A 63 8.84 17.64 7.53
N LEU A 64 8.38 16.47 7.10
CA LEU A 64 7.24 16.34 6.18
C LEU A 64 5.95 16.92 6.78
N LEU A 65 5.68 16.64 8.06
CA LEU A 65 4.43 17.02 8.73
C LEU A 65 4.52 18.35 9.50
N GLY A 66 5.70 18.96 9.60
CA GLY A 66 5.97 20.15 10.40
C GLY A 66 4.97 21.30 10.18
N GLY A 67 4.24 21.64 11.24
CA GLY A 67 3.25 22.73 11.25
C GLY A 67 2.01 22.51 10.38
N LEU A 68 1.70 21.27 9.99
CA LEU A 68 0.39 20.93 9.42
C LEU A 68 -0.64 20.70 10.53
N PRO A 69 -1.89 21.19 10.37
CA PRO A 69 -2.97 20.95 11.34
C PRO A 69 -3.59 19.56 11.13
N LEU A 70 -2.92 18.52 11.64
CA LEU A 70 -3.29 17.11 11.44
C LEU A 70 -4.64 16.72 12.05
N ASP A 71 -5.20 17.53 12.94
CA ASP A 71 -6.54 17.34 13.51
C ASP A 71 -7.67 17.90 12.60
N ARG A 72 -7.32 18.63 11.54
CA ARG A 72 -8.26 19.33 10.64
C ARG A 72 -8.12 18.96 9.17
N VAL A 73 -6.99 18.36 8.79
CA VAL A 73 -6.67 18.01 7.40
C VAL A 73 -6.49 16.51 7.31
N ALA A 74 -7.24 15.87 6.42
CA ALA A 74 -7.11 14.45 6.18
C ALA A 74 -5.86 14.16 5.34
N VAL A 75 -4.97 13.29 5.81
CA VAL A 75 -3.74 12.93 5.09
C VAL A 75 -3.80 11.46 4.66
N SER A 76 -3.71 11.22 3.35
CA SER A 76 -3.66 9.89 2.77
C SER A 76 -2.24 9.52 2.37
N LEU A 77 -1.73 8.41 2.89
CA LEU A 77 -0.41 7.86 2.61
C LEU A 77 -0.52 6.88 1.42
N ALA A 78 -0.02 7.28 0.24
CA ALA A 78 -0.09 6.47 -0.97
C ALA A 78 1.07 5.45 -1.00
N THR A 79 0.91 4.39 -0.20
CA THR A 79 1.86 3.30 -0.01
C THR A 79 1.12 2.03 0.39
N ASP A 80 1.64 0.88 -0.04
CA ASP A 80 1.01 -0.42 0.13
C ASP A 80 1.92 -1.34 0.95
N GLY A 81 2.98 -1.90 0.36
CA GLY A 81 3.89 -2.82 1.04
C GLY A 81 4.58 -2.26 2.30
N CYS A 82 4.79 -0.94 2.38
CA CYS A 82 5.37 -0.27 3.56
C CYS A 82 4.32 0.54 4.35
N ALA A 83 3.04 0.19 4.26
CA ALA A 83 1.95 0.85 4.99
C ALA A 83 2.17 0.86 6.51
N ALA A 84 2.56 -0.27 7.10
CA ALA A 84 2.75 -0.40 8.54
C ALA A 84 3.83 0.55 9.11
N PRO A 85 5.10 0.55 8.63
CA PRO A 85 6.11 1.46 9.16
C PRO A 85 5.80 2.94 8.88
N LEU A 86 5.19 3.27 7.73
CA LEU A 86 4.84 4.65 7.42
C LEU A 86 3.66 5.18 8.26
N LEU A 87 2.68 4.32 8.58
CA LEU A 87 1.61 4.65 9.51
C LEU A 87 2.15 4.84 10.94
N ALA A 88 3.08 3.97 11.38
CA ALA A 88 3.76 4.11 12.66
C ALA A 88 4.52 5.44 12.77
N LEU A 89 5.32 5.81 11.76
CA LEU A 89 6.00 7.10 11.69
C LEU A 89 5.01 8.28 11.73
N TYR A 90 3.93 8.20 10.96
CA TYR A 90 2.89 9.24 10.93
C TYR A 90 2.25 9.44 12.31
N GLY A 91 1.89 8.34 12.99
CA GLY A 91 1.30 8.37 14.32
C GLY A 91 2.24 8.97 15.38
N LEU A 92 3.51 8.56 15.40
CA LEU A 92 4.52 9.10 16.33
C LEU A 92 4.67 10.62 16.19
N VAL A 93 4.81 11.11 14.96
CA VAL A 93 4.95 12.55 14.71
C VAL A 93 3.65 13.31 14.98
N ALA A 94 2.49 12.71 14.74
CA ALA A 94 1.21 13.31 15.11
C ALA A 94 1.07 13.49 16.63
N GLU A 95 1.49 12.50 17.41
CA GLU A 95 1.51 12.56 18.87
C GLU A 95 2.48 13.62 19.38
N GLU A 96 3.68 13.73 18.78
CA GLU A 96 4.64 14.81 19.07
C GLU A 96 4.06 16.21 18.80
N HIS A 97 3.18 16.33 17.81
CA HIS A 97 2.43 17.56 17.51
C HIS A 97 1.21 17.79 18.43
N GLY A 98 0.98 16.92 19.41
CA GLY A 98 -0.18 17.01 20.32
C GLY A 98 -1.51 16.63 19.67
N THR A 99 -1.49 15.90 18.54
CA THR A 99 -2.70 15.37 17.89
C THR A 99 -2.89 13.91 18.28
N PRO A 100 -3.83 13.58 19.20
CA PRO A 100 -4.06 12.20 19.61
C PRO A 100 -4.63 11.37 18.45
N ALA A 101 -4.35 10.06 18.46
CA ALA A 101 -4.76 9.10 17.44
C ALA A 101 -6.25 9.21 17.04
N GLY A 102 -7.14 9.34 18.04
CA GLY A 102 -8.58 9.48 17.83
C GLY A 102 -9.03 10.71 17.03
N ARG A 103 -8.15 11.72 16.84
CA ARG A 103 -8.42 12.93 16.04
C ARG A 103 -7.89 12.84 14.61
N LEU A 104 -7.04 11.88 14.31
CA LEU A 104 -6.45 11.73 12.98
C LEU A 104 -7.50 11.27 11.98
N THR A 105 -7.59 12.00 10.88
CA THR A 105 -8.42 11.63 9.73
C THR A 105 -7.48 11.42 8.55
N GLY A 106 -7.74 10.41 7.72
CA GLY A 106 -6.82 10.09 6.64
C GLY A 106 -6.97 8.67 6.14
N GLY A 107 -5.88 8.15 5.59
CA GLY A 107 -5.85 6.76 5.18
C GLY A 107 -4.49 6.30 4.69
N VAL A 108 -4.41 5.02 4.40
CA VAL A 108 -3.25 4.38 3.76
C VAL A 108 -3.72 3.52 2.59
N GLY A 109 -2.84 3.28 1.61
CA GLY A 109 -3.10 2.37 0.50
C GLY A 109 -3.29 0.94 1.01
N ASN A 110 -2.21 0.37 1.57
CA ASN A 110 -2.19 -0.95 2.20
C ASN A 110 -2.79 -2.08 1.33
N ASP A 111 -2.70 -1.95 0.01
CA ASP A 111 -3.22 -2.92 -0.96
C ASP A 111 -2.10 -3.76 -1.59
N VAL A 112 -1.54 -4.69 -0.79
CA VAL A 112 -0.44 -5.52 -1.24
C VAL A 112 -0.83 -6.55 -2.30
N LEU A 113 -2.09 -6.98 -2.36
CA LEU A 113 -2.56 -7.97 -3.33
C LEU A 113 -2.54 -7.41 -4.76
N THR A 114 -2.95 -6.16 -4.96
CA THR A 114 -2.83 -5.51 -6.27
C THR A 114 -1.38 -5.29 -6.67
N ASP A 115 -0.52 -4.90 -5.73
CA ASP A 115 0.92 -4.79 -6.01
C ASP A 115 1.51 -6.14 -6.43
N LEU A 116 1.22 -7.23 -5.70
CA LEU A 116 1.66 -8.59 -6.06
C LEU A 116 1.13 -9.05 -7.42
N LEU A 117 -0.11 -8.67 -7.77
CA LEU A 117 -0.69 -8.94 -9.08
C LEU A 117 0.07 -8.22 -10.22
N LEU A 118 0.53 -6.99 -9.98
CA LEU A 118 1.20 -6.15 -10.98
C LEU A 118 2.69 -6.45 -11.15
N SER A 119 3.42 -6.58 -10.04
CA SER A 119 4.89 -6.69 -10.05
C SER A 119 5.38 -8.10 -9.80
N GLY A 120 4.55 -9.01 -9.27
CA GLY A 120 4.97 -10.32 -8.78
C GLY A 120 5.90 -10.25 -7.57
N SER A 121 6.15 -9.05 -7.03
CA SER A 121 7.09 -8.82 -5.93
C SER A 121 6.58 -7.70 -5.01
N ALA A 122 6.49 -8.02 -3.72
CA ALA A 122 6.27 -7.05 -2.66
C ALA A 122 7.55 -6.91 -1.83
N PRO A 123 7.66 -5.89 -0.95
CA PRO A 123 8.82 -5.74 -0.07
C PRO A 123 9.01 -6.92 0.88
N PHE A 124 7.94 -7.69 1.12
CA PHE A 124 7.91 -8.87 1.98
C PHE A 124 7.30 -10.07 1.24
N PRO A 125 7.59 -11.32 1.66
CA PRO A 125 6.89 -12.51 1.16
C PRO A 125 5.36 -12.37 1.27
N PRO A 126 4.55 -12.95 0.37
CA PRO A 126 3.10 -12.74 0.33
C PRO A 126 2.38 -12.95 1.67
N ARG A 127 2.71 -14.02 2.40
CA ARG A 127 2.14 -14.31 3.72
C ARG A 127 2.45 -13.19 4.73
N ALA A 128 3.69 -12.74 4.77
CA ALA A 128 4.15 -11.70 5.68
C ALA A 128 3.54 -10.33 5.31
N ALA A 129 3.40 -10.04 4.02
CA ALA A 129 2.76 -8.82 3.56
C ALA A 129 1.28 -8.75 3.97
N LEU A 130 0.52 -9.86 3.79
CA LEU A 130 -0.85 -9.93 4.28
C LEU A 130 -0.96 -9.81 5.80
N ARG A 131 -0.01 -10.39 6.55
CA ARG A 131 0.08 -10.21 8.00
C ARG A 131 0.25 -8.74 8.38
N LEU A 132 1.15 -8.00 7.71
CA LEU A 132 1.31 -6.56 7.98
C LEU A 132 0.04 -5.78 7.65
N THR A 133 -0.65 -6.11 6.55
CA THR A 133 -1.94 -5.51 6.22
C THR A 133 -2.98 -5.77 7.31
N ARG A 134 -3.07 -7.01 7.81
CA ARG A 134 -3.92 -7.41 8.94
C ARG A 134 -3.60 -6.61 10.21
N ASP A 135 -2.32 -6.44 10.53
CA ASP A 135 -1.89 -5.73 11.72
C ASP A 135 -2.23 -4.23 11.66
N VAL A 136 -2.13 -3.62 10.46
CA VAL A 136 -2.61 -2.26 10.19
C VAL A 136 -4.12 -2.15 10.38
N LEU A 137 -4.91 -3.12 9.89
CA LEU A 137 -6.36 -3.17 10.09
C LEU A 137 -6.70 -3.19 11.60
N ALA A 138 -6.10 -4.12 12.34
CA ALA A 138 -6.33 -4.26 13.77
C ALA A 138 -5.96 -2.99 14.55
N HIS A 139 -4.80 -2.40 14.27
CA HIS A 139 -4.34 -1.17 14.93
C HIS A 139 -5.27 0.01 14.62
N ALA A 140 -5.63 0.20 13.36
CA ALA A 140 -6.47 1.33 12.97
C ALA A 140 -7.91 1.21 13.49
N LEU A 141 -8.48 0.00 13.56
CA LEU A 141 -9.79 -0.20 14.17
C LEU A 141 -9.80 0.07 15.68
N ALA A 142 -8.70 -0.21 16.37
CA ALA A 142 -8.56 0.07 17.80
C ALA A 142 -8.31 1.56 18.10
N GLU A 143 -7.37 2.19 17.38
CA GLU A 143 -6.81 3.48 17.78
C GLU A 143 -7.19 4.64 16.85
N LEU A 144 -7.57 4.35 15.60
CA LEU A 144 -7.76 5.33 14.53
C LEU A 144 -9.18 5.29 13.94
N PRO A 145 -10.22 5.71 14.69
CA PRO A 145 -11.63 5.60 14.33
C PRO A 145 -12.05 6.47 13.13
N ARG A 146 -11.14 7.21 12.49
CA ARG A 146 -11.40 8.01 11.30
C ARG A 146 -10.42 7.70 10.16
N TRP A 147 -9.73 6.58 10.24
CA TRP A 147 -8.70 6.19 9.29
C TRP A 147 -9.19 5.15 8.28
N ARG A 148 -8.97 5.41 6.99
CA ARG A 148 -9.18 4.43 5.92
C ARG A 148 -8.01 3.47 5.90
N CYS A 149 -8.28 2.19 6.08
CA CYS A 149 -7.25 1.20 6.36
C CYS A 149 -6.72 0.49 5.11
N VAL A 150 -7.55 0.38 4.07
CA VAL A 150 -7.18 -0.22 2.77
C VAL A 150 -7.87 0.53 1.64
N THR A 151 -7.14 0.79 0.56
CA THR A 151 -7.67 1.31 -0.70
C THR A 151 -7.23 0.38 -1.83
N VAL A 152 -8.14 -0.49 -2.28
CA VAL A 152 -7.83 -1.45 -3.35
C VAL A 152 -7.75 -0.71 -4.69
N ARG A 153 -6.59 -0.76 -5.35
CA ARG A 153 -6.27 0.05 -6.55
C ARG A 153 -6.47 -0.71 -7.86
N GLY A 154 -7.68 -1.16 -8.11
CA GLY A 154 -8.06 -1.82 -9.37
C GLY A 154 -7.76 -1.00 -10.61
N ASP A 155 -7.85 0.32 -10.50
CA ASP A 155 -7.45 1.26 -11.54
C ASP A 155 -6.02 1.06 -12.06
N ARG A 156 -5.09 0.63 -11.20
CA ARG A 156 -3.70 0.34 -11.61
C ARG A 156 -3.60 -0.94 -12.45
N LEU A 157 -4.52 -1.88 -12.28
CA LEU A 157 -4.62 -3.05 -13.15
C LEU A 157 -5.03 -2.62 -14.57
N ALA A 158 -5.98 -1.69 -14.68
CA ALA A 158 -6.39 -1.12 -15.95
C ALA A 158 -5.25 -0.32 -16.62
N GLU A 159 -4.48 0.47 -15.85
CA GLU A 159 -3.26 1.14 -16.35
C GLU A 159 -2.22 0.15 -16.89
N ALA A 160 -2.15 -1.04 -16.30
CA ALA A 160 -1.27 -2.13 -16.76
C ALA A 160 -1.85 -2.95 -17.92
N GLY A 161 -3.03 -2.59 -18.44
CA GLY A 161 -3.66 -3.23 -19.60
C GLY A 161 -4.76 -4.25 -19.27
N ALA A 162 -5.17 -4.41 -18.01
CA ALA A 162 -6.29 -5.28 -17.67
C ALA A 162 -7.60 -4.76 -18.28
N GLY A 163 -8.37 -5.67 -18.88
CA GLY A 163 -9.70 -5.36 -19.39
C GLY A 163 -10.70 -5.07 -18.25
N PRO A 164 -11.84 -4.42 -18.54
CA PRO A 164 -12.82 -4.02 -17.50
C PRO A 164 -13.31 -5.19 -16.63
N ALA A 165 -13.48 -6.39 -17.20
CA ALA A 165 -13.92 -7.56 -16.43
C ALA A 165 -12.85 -8.05 -15.44
N GLN A 166 -11.57 -8.04 -15.86
CA GLN A 166 -10.44 -8.43 -15.02
C GLN A 166 -10.26 -7.43 -13.88
N GLU A 167 -10.29 -6.13 -14.20
CA GLU A 167 -10.24 -5.07 -13.20
C GLU A 167 -11.31 -5.26 -12.13
N ILE A 168 -12.58 -5.44 -12.51
CA ILE A 168 -13.68 -5.65 -11.56
C ILE A 168 -13.43 -6.91 -10.73
N ALA A 169 -13.10 -8.03 -11.37
CA ALA A 169 -12.95 -9.32 -10.70
C ALA A 169 -11.82 -9.30 -9.66
N PHE A 170 -10.63 -8.84 -10.04
CA PHE A 170 -9.48 -8.81 -9.11
C PHE A 170 -9.64 -7.77 -8.00
N THR A 171 -10.30 -6.63 -8.29
CA THR A 171 -10.60 -5.62 -7.26
C THR A 171 -11.55 -6.17 -6.20
N VAL A 172 -12.61 -6.86 -6.63
CA VAL A 172 -13.57 -7.49 -5.69
C VAL A 172 -12.90 -8.64 -4.93
N ALA A 173 -12.09 -9.46 -5.62
CA ALA A 173 -11.36 -10.57 -4.99
C ALA A 173 -10.39 -10.08 -3.91
N ALA A 174 -9.57 -9.08 -4.21
CA ALA A 174 -8.64 -8.47 -3.25
C ALA A 174 -9.38 -7.88 -2.04
N GLY A 175 -10.43 -7.10 -2.29
CA GLY A 175 -11.26 -6.57 -1.21
C GLY A 175 -11.84 -7.65 -0.30
N SER A 176 -12.33 -8.75 -0.87
CA SER A 176 -12.89 -9.86 -0.08
C SER A 176 -11.83 -10.62 0.71
N GLU A 177 -10.63 -10.77 0.16
CA GLU A 177 -9.49 -11.43 0.84
C GLU A 177 -9.08 -10.66 2.10
N TYR A 178 -9.08 -9.32 2.06
CA TYR A 178 -8.79 -8.52 3.26
C TYR A 178 -9.86 -8.67 4.35
N LEU A 179 -11.14 -8.80 3.99
CA LEU A 179 -12.18 -9.10 4.98
C LEU A 179 -12.00 -10.49 5.59
N LEU A 180 -11.65 -11.48 4.78
CA LEU A 180 -11.40 -12.85 5.26
C LEU A 180 -10.18 -12.90 6.17
N THR A 181 -9.11 -12.20 5.80
CA THR A 181 -7.88 -12.07 6.59
C THR A 181 -8.18 -11.43 7.96
N ALA A 182 -9.03 -10.40 7.99
CA ALA A 182 -9.43 -9.75 9.23
C ALA A 182 -10.35 -10.65 10.08
N ALA A 183 -11.31 -11.33 9.46
CA ALA A 183 -12.21 -12.25 10.14
C ALA A 183 -11.46 -13.42 10.79
N ALA A 184 -10.40 -13.91 10.16
CA ALA A 184 -9.58 -15.02 10.65
C ALA A 184 -8.90 -14.73 12.01
N ILE A 185 -8.76 -13.46 12.39
CA ILE A 185 -8.25 -13.04 13.71
C ILE A 185 -9.33 -12.39 14.58
N GLY A 186 -10.62 -12.58 14.24
CA GLY A 186 -11.74 -12.11 15.05
C GLY A 186 -12.11 -10.63 14.87
N LEU A 187 -11.55 -9.93 13.88
CA LEU A 187 -12.01 -8.57 13.56
C LEU A 187 -13.38 -8.61 12.88
N ASP A 188 -14.25 -7.66 13.21
CA ASP A 188 -15.56 -7.50 12.57
C ASP A 188 -15.40 -7.11 11.08
N PRO A 189 -15.84 -7.96 10.14
CA PRO A 189 -15.78 -7.65 8.71
C PRO A 189 -16.58 -6.40 8.33
N ALA A 190 -17.63 -6.05 9.08
CA ALA A 190 -18.40 -4.85 8.82
C ALA A 190 -17.61 -3.58 9.16
N ALA A 191 -16.92 -3.57 10.29
CA ALA A 191 -15.99 -2.51 10.67
C ALA A 191 -14.86 -2.35 9.64
N VAL A 192 -14.28 -3.45 9.15
CA VAL A 192 -13.21 -3.41 8.13
C VAL A 192 -13.73 -2.83 6.82
N ALA A 193 -14.86 -3.34 6.31
CA ALA A 193 -15.44 -2.86 5.05
C ALA A 193 -15.79 -1.36 5.08
N ALA A 194 -16.21 -0.84 6.24
CA ALA A 194 -16.46 0.59 6.43
C ALA A 194 -15.17 1.44 6.31
N ARG A 195 -13.99 0.82 6.45
CA ARG A 195 -12.66 1.45 6.29
C ARG A 195 -11.94 1.05 5.00
N THR A 196 -12.60 0.34 4.10
CA THR A 196 -12.04 -0.08 2.81
C THR A 196 -12.69 0.68 1.65
N THR A 197 -11.87 1.06 0.68
CA THR A 197 -12.35 1.62 -0.60
C THR A 197 -11.91 0.72 -1.74
N LEU A 198 -12.81 0.43 -2.68
CA LEU A 198 -12.48 -0.21 -3.96
C LEU A 198 -12.42 0.84 -5.06
N CYS A 199 -11.26 1.01 -5.68
CA CYS A 199 -11.03 1.93 -6.79
C CYS A 199 -11.02 1.18 -8.11
N VAL A 200 -11.77 1.68 -9.09
CA VAL A 200 -11.72 1.25 -10.48
C VAL A 200 -11.50 2.46 -11.38
N SER A 201 -10.95 2.28 -12.57
CA SER A 201 -10.79 3.31 -13.58
C SER A 201 -12.14 3.88 -14.04
N ALA A 202 -12.20 5.15 -14.42
CA ALA A 202 -13.35 5.71 -15.10
C ALA A 202 -13.39 5.22 -16.57
N ALA A 203 -14.56 4.81 -17.04
CA ALA A 203 -14.79 4.57 -18.47
C ALA A 203 -14.91 5.91 -19.23
N ARG A 204 -14.83 5.86 -20.56
CA ARG A 204 -14.90 7.09 -21.37
C ARG A 204 -16.24 7.80 -21.25
N ALA A 205 -17.33 7.05 -21.24
CA ALA A 205 -18.67 7.57 -21.01
C ALA A 205 -19.06 7.42 -19.54
N GLU A 206 -19.69 8.46 -18.98
CA GLU A 206 -20.13 8.46 -17.59
C GLU A 206 -21.12 7.33 -17.28
N ARG A 207 -22.00 7.00 -18.25
CA ARG A 207 -22.95 5.90 -18.16
C ARG A 207 -22.25 4.57 -17.88
N ASP A 208 -21.12 4.33 -18.53
CA ASP A 208 -20.36 3.08 -18.42
C ASP A 208 -19.57 3.04 -17.12
N SER A 209 -19.04 4.18 -16.65
CA SER A 209 -18.46 4.31 -15.31
C SER A 209 -19.48 3.97 -14.23
N ARG A 210 -20.71 4.49 -14.34
CA ARG A 210 -21.81 4.16 -13.43
C ARG A 210 -22.20 2.68 -13.52
N ALA A 211 -22.20 2.09 -14.72
CA ALA A 211 -22.46 0.66 -14.91
C ALA A 211 -21.39 -0.21 -14.25
N LYS A 212 -20.12 0.12 -14.43
CA LYS A 212 -18.99 -0.57 -13.80
C LYS A 212 -19.04 -0.50 -12.27
N VAL A 213 -19.28 0.68 -11.71
CA VAL A 213 -19.45 0.84 -10.24
C VAL A 213 -20.62 0.00 -9.72
N ARG A 214 -21.74 -0.08 -10.46
CA ARG A 214 -22.88 -0.95 -10.08
C ARG A 214 -22.49 -2.43 -10.13
N ALA A 215 -21.77 -2.86 -11.16
CA ALA A 215 -21.30 -4.25 -11.29
C ALA A 215 -20.37 -4.63 -10.12
N VAL A 216 -19.40 -3.78 -9.77
CA VAL A 216 -18.53 -3.97 -8.59
C VAL A 216 -19.36 -4.14 -7.32
N ARG A 217 -20.33 -3.26 -7.06
CA ARG A 217 -21.19 -3.35 -5.85
C ARG A 217 -22.04 -4.63 -5.82
N ARG A 218 -22.58 -5.07 -6.95
CA ARG A 218 -23.38 -6.32 -7.03
C ARG A 218 -22.51 -7.54 -6.79
N LEU A 219 -21.35 -7.60 -7.44
CA LEU A 219 -20.40 -8.71 -7.29
C LEU A 219 -19.80 -8.75 -5.89
N TRP A 220 -19.53 -7.60 -5.27
CA TRP A 220 -19.16 -7.50 -3.86
C TRP A 220 -20.19 -8.18 -2.96
N VAL A 221 -21.47 -7.80 -3.08
CA VAL A 221 -22.54 -8.38 -2.26
C VAL A 221 -22.62 -9.89 -2.43
N ARG A 222 -22.53 -10.39 -3.67
CA ARG A 222 -22.56 -11.83 -3.95
C ARG A 222 -21.36 -12.56 -3.34
N THR A 223 -20.16 -12.02 -3.53
CA THR A 223 -18.89 -12.63 -3.10
C THR A 223 -18.80 -12.68 -1.58
N VAL A 224 -19.10 -11.57 -0.91
CA VAL A 224 -19.04 -11.50 0.56
C VAL A 224 -20.09 -12.39 1.22
N ARG A 225 -21.31 -12.48 0.68
CA ARG A 225 -22.32 -13.44 1.18
C ARG A 225 -21.85 -14.89 1.08
N ALA A 226 -21.22 -15.24 -0.04
CA ALA A 226 -20.75 -16.59 -0.28
C ALA A 226 -19.65 -16.99 0.71
N HIS A 227 -18.72 -16.08 1.03
CA HIS A 227 -17.59 -16.38 1.90
C HIS A 227 -17.88 -16.23 3.39
N LEU A 228 -18.46 -15.10 3.81
CA LEU A 228 -18.60 -14.78 5.23
C LEU A 228 -19.93 -15.28 5.83
N ARG A 229 -20.92 -15.63 4.99
CA ARG A 229 -22.28 -15.99 5.42
C ARG A 229 -22.90 -14.95 6.39
N THR A 230 -22.43 -13.70 6.35
CA THR A 230 -22.89 -12.61 7.20
C THR A 230 -24.09 -11.89 6.60
N ALA A 231 -25.05 -11.52 7.47
CA ALA A 231 -26.20 -10.69 7.11
C ALA A 231 -26.42 -9.61 8.22
N PRO A 232 -26.47 -8.31 7.87
CA PRO A 232 -26.37 -7.74 6.53
C PRO A 232 -24.94 -7.75 5.97
N VAL A 233 -24.81 -7.69 4.65
CA VAL A 233 -23.50 -7.57 3.98
C VAL A 233 -22.93 -6.19 4.24
N PRO A 234 -21.64 -6.09 4.63
CA PRO A 234 -21.00 -4.80 4.82
C PRO A 234 -21.07 -3.92 3.57
N ARG A 235 -21.56 -2.69 3.75
CA ARG A 235 -21.50 -1.67 2.70
C ARG A 235 -20.06 -1.18 2.57
N LEU A 236 -19.65 -0.91 1.34
CA LEU A 236 -18.29 -0.48 1.03
C LEU A 236 -18.29 0.69 0.05
N CYS A 237 -17.27 1.54 0.16
CA CYS A 237 -17.07 2.68 -0.74
C CYS A 237 -16.44 2.23 -2.07
N VAL A 238 -17.12 2.47 -3.19
CA VAL A 238 -16.57 2.23 -4.53
C VAL A 238 -16.40 3.56 -5.24
N SER A 239 -15.19 3.86 -5.70
CA SER A 239 -14.85 5.07 -6.44
C SER A 239 -14.36 4.76 -7.85
N ALA A 240 -14.72 5.62 -8.80
CA ALA A 240 -14.16 5.62 -10.15
C ALA A 240 -13.09 6.72 -10.25
N ALA A 241 -11.85 6.36 -10.53
CA ALA A 241 -10.75 7.30 -10.67
C ALA A 241 -10.56 7.71 -12.14
N ASP A 242 -10.50 9.02 -12.41
CA ASP A 242 -10.19 9.54 -13.75
C ASP A 242 -8.68 9.83 -13.86
N HIS A 243 -7.98 8.99 -14.61
CA HIS A 243 -6.52 9.04 -14.77
C HIS A 243 -6.06 10.02 -15.85
N ARG A 244 -6.99 10.63 -16.60
CA ARG A 244 -6.66 11.55 -17.70
C ARG A 244 -5.94 12.81 -17.23
N LEU A 245 -6.03 13.15 -15.95
CA LEU A 245 -5.34 14.30 -15.36
C LEU A 245 -3.89 13.98 -14.89
N SER A 246 -3.44 12.72 -14.97
CA SER A 246 -2.14 12.30 -14.41
C SER A 246 -1.20 11.58 -15.38
N ALA A 247 -1.60 11.27 -16.61
CA ALA A 247 -0.79 10.48 -17.54
C ALA A 247 -0.31 11.27 -18.77
N THR A 248 0.95 11.71 -18.75
CA THR A 248 1.78 11.87 -19.95
C THR A 248 2.56 10.57 -20.19
N ALA A 249 1.98 9.64 -20.95
CA ALA A 249 2.67 8.73 -21.89
C ALA A 249 1.81 7.49 -22.25
N ALA A 250 1.49 7.41 -23.54
CA ALA A 250 1.44 6.27 -24.45
C ALA A 250 1.04 4.86 -23.95
N GLY A 251 -0.02 4.34 -24.57
CA GLY A 251 -0.42 2.93 -24.56
C GLY A 251 -1.80 2.73 -25.19
N THR A 252 -1.93 2.91 -26.51
CA THR A 252 -3.15 2.59 -27.26
C THR A 252 -3.20 1.09 -27.53
N GLY A 253 -3.55 0.29 -26.51
CA GLY A 253 -3.94 -1.11 -26.68
C GLY A 253 -5.46 -1.21 -26.64
N THR A 254 -6.11 -1.36 -27.80
CA THR A 254 -7.55 -1.63 -27.89
C THR A 254 -7.79 -3.13 -27.84
N ALA A 255 -8.11 -3.67 -26.66
CA ALA A 255 -8.82 -4.95 -26.58
C ALA A 255 -10.29 -4.72 -26.99
N PRO A 256 -10.94 -5.66 -27.71
CA PRO A 256 -12.34 -5.52 -28.09
C PRO A 256 -13.22 -5.46 -26.83
N GLU A 257 -14.06 -4.43 -26.73
CA GLU A 257 -15.01 -4.30 -25.63
C GLU A 257 -16.10 -5.39 -25.71
N PRO A 258 -16.41 -6.09 -24.61
CA PRO A 258 -17.56 -6.97 -24.59
C PRO A 258 -18.84 -6.13 -24.71
N THR A 259 -19.73 -6.59 -25.57
CA THR A 259 -21.02 -6.00 -25.90
C THR A 259 -21.94 -5.95 -24.66
N GLY A 260 -22.05 -4.76 -24.05
CA GLY A 260 -23.08 -4.42 -23.05
C GLY A 260 -22.79 -4.82 -21.58
N PRO A 261 -23.43 -4.14 -20.61
CA PRO A 261 -23.14 -4.29 -19.17
C PRO A 261 -23.51 -5.66 -18.58
N VAL A 262 -24.46 -6.39 -19.18
CA VAL A 262 -24.85 -7.74 -18.75
C VAL A 262 -23.74 -8.74 -19.08
N GLY A 263 -23.01 -8.55 -20.18
CA GLY A 263 -21.82 -9.34 -20.51
C GLY A 263 -20.65 -9.06 -19.58
N LEU A 264 -20.42 -7.79 -19.23
CA LEU A 264 -19.33 -7.38 -18.36
C LEU A 264 -19.45 -7.98 -16.95
N GLU A 265 -20.61 -7.86 -16.30
CA GLU A 265 -20.82 -8.41 -14.95
C GLU A 265 -20.71 -9.94 -14.94
N ALA A 266 -21.27 -10.62 -15.96
CA ALA A 266 -21.18 -12.08 -16.08
C ALA A 266 -19.73 -12.54 -16.29
N THR A 267 -18.95 -11.85 -17.13
CA THR A 267 -17.54 -12.17 -17.38
C THR A 267 -16.70 -11.97 -16.11
N ALA A 268 -16.92 -10.86 -15.40
CA ALA A 268 -16.24 -10.62 -14.12
C ALA A 268 -16.64 -11.66 -13.05
N ALA A 269 -17.91 -12.08 -13.02
CA ALA A 269 -18.38 -13.14 -12.12
C ALA A 269 -17.72 -14.49 -12.40
N ASP A 270 -17.54 -14.86 -13.66
CA ASP A 270 -16.83 -16.09 -14.04
C ASP A 270 -15.36 -16.06 -13.61
N LEU A 271 -14.68 -14.93 -13.81
CA LEU A 271 -13.30 -14.74 -13.32
C LEU A 271 -13.22 -14.87 -11.78
N LEU A 272 -14.12 -14.24 -11.04
CA LEU A 272 -14.22 -14.37 -9.58
C LEU A 272 -14.42 -15.84 -9.17
N TYR A 273 -15.30 -16.57 -9.86
CA TYR A 273 -15.54 -17.98 -9.60
C TYR A 273 -14.29 -18.84 -9.85
N ARG A 274 -13.54 -18.58 -10.92
CA ARG A 274 -12.26 -19.26 -11.20
C ARG A 274 -11.23 -18.99 -10.10
N VAL A 275 -11.11 -17.75 -9.61
CA VAL A 275 -10.24 -17.40 -8.49
C VAL A 275 -10.67 -18.14 -7.22
N ALA A 276 -11.97 -18.16 -6.90
CA ALA A 276 -12.49 -18.88 -5.75
C ALA A 276 -12.21 -20.39 -5.81
N ARG A 277 -12.35 -21.02 -6.99
CA ARG A 277 -12.03 -22.45 -7.20
C ARG A 277 -10.56 -22.81 -6.98
N GLN A 278 -9.66 -21.82 -7.10
CA GLN A 278 -8.24 -22.00 -6.81
C GLN A 278 -7.88 -21.79 -5.33
N GLY A 279 -8.87 -21.48 -4.48
CA GLY A 279 -8.70 -21.24 -3.05
C GLY A 279 -8.66 -19.75 -2.68
N GLY A 280 -9.05 -18.84 -3.58
CA GLY A 280 -9.02 -17.39 -3.33
C GLY A 280 -7.85 -16.68 -4.02
N LEU A 281 -7.79 -15.36 -3.87
CA LEU A 281 -6.79 -14.55 -4.56
C LEU A 281 -5.40 -14.75 -3.96
N TYR A 282 -5.32 -14.89 -2.64
CA TYR A 282 -4.05 -15.17 -1.99
C TYR A 282 -3.43 -16.49 -2.47
N ALA A 283 -4.20 -17.57 -2.53
CA ALA A 283 -3.72 -18.89 -2.96
C ALA A 283 -3.21 -18.87 -4.42
N VAL A 284 -3.86 -18.07 -5.28
CA VAL A 284 -3.41 -17.80 -6.65
C VAL A 284 -2.04 -17.14 -6.68
N LEU A 285 -1.84 -16.12 -5.85
CA LEU A 285 -0.60 -15.35 -5.79
C LEU A 285 0.55 -16.15 -5.18
N GLU A 286 0.28 -16.92 -4.13
CA GLU A 286 1.26 -17.78 -3.46
C GLU A 286 1.84 -18.84 -4.42
N ARG A 287 1.00 -19.41 -5.29
CA ARG A 287 1.43 -20.36 -6.34
C ARG A 287 2.12 -19.70 -7.52
N ARG A 288 2.38 -18.38 -7.47
CA ARG A 288 2.96 -17.55 -8.54
C ARG A 288 2.20 -17.61 -9.88
N ARG A 289 0.89 -17.89 -9.83
CA ARG A 289 0.01 -17.94 -11.02
C ARG A 289 -0.69 -16.62 -11.33
N GLY A 290 -0.26 -15.52 -10.69
CA GLY A 290 -0.85 -14.19 -10.84
C GLY A 290 -0.83 -13.67 -12.29
N PRO A 291 0.34 -13.61 -12.98
CA PRO A 291 0.45 -13.07 -14.35
C PRO A 291 -0.40 -13.82 -15.40
N GLU A 292 -0.49 -15.15 -15.25
CA GLU A 292 -1.26 -16.01 -16.17
C GLU A 292 -2.76 -15.69 -16.15
N LEU A 293 -3.28 -15.21 -15.02
CA LEU A 293 -4.68 -14.78 -14.88
C LEU A 293 -4.96 -13.40 -15.48
N PHE A 294 -3.92 -12.64 -15.83
CA PHE A 294 -4.03 -11.42 -16.66
C PHE A 294 -4.02 -11.70 -18.16
N GLY A 295 -3.88 -12.96 -18.58
CA GLY A 295 -3.59 -13.28 -19.99
C GLY A 295 -2.16 -12.88 -20.40
N VAL A 296 -1.27 -12.66 -19.43
CA VAL A 296 0.14 -12.31 -19.64
C VAL A 296 0.98 -13.55 -19.35
N HIS A 297 1.50 -14.19 -20.39
CA HIS A 297 2.57 -15.18 -20.26
C HIS A 297 3.84 -14.41 -19.85
N GLY A 298 4.24 -14.53 -18.58
CA GLY A 298 5.20 -13.61 -17.96
C GLY A 298 6.64 -13.73 -18.48
N PRO A 299 7.51 -12.73 -18.22
CA PRO A 299 8.92 -13.00 -17.98
C PRO A 299 9.11 -13.41 -16.52
N GLY A 300 10.00 -14.38 -16.29
CA GLY A 300 10.29 -14.97 -14.99
C GLY A 300 11.05 -14.05 -14.01
N LEU A 301 11.21 -14.57 -12.80
CA LEU A 301 11.92 -14.02 -11.62
C LEU A 301 11.44 -12.63 -11.15
N PRO A 302 11.52 -12.32 -9.83
CA PRO A 302 11.17 -10.99 -9.34
C PRO A 302 12.04 -9.96 -10.05
N ALA A 303 11.41 -9.05 -10.79
CA ALA A 303 12.13 -7.97 -11.41
C ALA A 303 12.81 -7.14 -10.29
N PRO A 304 14.11 -6.83 -10.39
CA PRO A 304 14.71 -5.80 -9.55
C PRO A 304 13.90 -4.50 -9.72
N LEU A 305 13.96 -3.61 -8.72
CA LEU A 305 13.33 -2.29 -8.78
C LEU A 305 13.47 -1.71 -10.19
N PRO A 306 12.38 -1.15 -10.78
CA PRO A 306 12.40 -0.72 -12.17
C PRO A 306 13.58 0.22 -12.38
N ARG A 307 14.59 -0.26 -13.12
CA ARG A 307 15.72 0.58 -13.51
C ARG A 307 15.15 1.61 -14.47
N LEU A 308 15.17 2.87 -14.07
CA LEU A 308 14.76 3.94 -14.96
C LEU A 308 15.62 3.88 -16.22
N ALA A 309 15.01 4.01 -17.40
CA ALA A 309 15.73 4.04 -18.67
C ALA A 309 16.84 5.11 -18.71
N ARG A 310 16.71 6.15 -17.87
CA ARG A 310 17.77 7.10 -17.51
C ARG A 310 17.69 7.37 -16.01
N PRO A 311 18.82 7.40 -15.27
CA PRO A 311 18.82 7.81 -13.87
C PRO A 311 18.11 9.16 -13.71
N TRP A 312 17.31 9.30 -12.65
CA TRP A 312 16.64 10.57 -12.40
C TRP A 312 17.71 11.63 -12.08
N THR A 313 17.74 12.72 -12.85
CA THR A 313 18.86 13.67 -12.89
C THR A 313 19.14 14.39 -11.57
N SER A 314 18.14 14.51 -10.69
CA SER A 314 18.32 15.07 -9.34
C SER A 314 18.48 14.01 -8.26
N SER A 315 18.52 12.72 -8.61
CA SER A 315 18.59 11.63 -7.63
C SER A 315 19.87 11.70 -6.82
N ASP A 316 21.01 12.01 -7.43
CA ASP A 316 22.28 12.02 -6.71
C ASP A 316 22.35 13.11 -5.64
N THR A 317 21.85 14.31 -5.93
CA THR A 317 21.86 15.40 -4.95
C THR A 317 20.88 15.15 -3.81
N VAL A 318 19.69 14.62 -4.11
CA VAL A 318 18.71 14.23 -3.10
C VAL A 318 19.24 13.07 -2.25
N ARG A 319 19.77 12.03 -2.90
CA ARG A 319 20.37 10.86 -2.25
C ARG A 319 21.52 11.28 -1.34
N ALA A 320 22.42 12.17 -1.79
CA ALA A 320 23.53 12.65 -0.98
C ALA A 320 23.03 13.32 0.30
N ARG A 321 22.03 14.20 0.19
CA ARG A 321 21.41 14.86 1.36
C ARG A 321 20.71 13.87 2.29
N GLN A 322 19.96 12.91 1.77
CA GLN A 322 19.31 11.88 2.59
C GLN A 322 20.34 10.97 3.27
N SER A 323 21.40 10.59 2.56
CA SER A 323 22.49 9.78 3.11
C SER A 323 23.23 10.51 4.22
N GLU A 324 23.48 11.82 4.07
CA GLU A 324 24.07 12.65 5.12
C GLU A 324 23.16 12.74 6.36
N ARG A 325 21.84 12.91 6.16
CA ARG A 325 20.85 12.90 7.27
C ARG A 325 20.84 11.57 8.00
N LEU A 326 20.86 10.45 7.27
CA LEU A 326 20.95 9.10 7.84
C LEU A 326 22.25 8.88 8.61
N ALA A 327 23.39 9.31 8.07
CA ALA A 327 24.68 9.21 8.74
C ALA A 327 24.67 9.98 10.08
N LYS A 328 24.10 11.19 10.09
CA LYS A 328 23.90 11.97 11.32
C LYS A 328 22.97 11.24 12.29
N LEU A 329 21.81 10.78 11.84
CA LEU A 329 20.86 10.06 12.69
C LEU A 329 21.51 8.84 13.36
N ARG A 330 22.29 8.05 12.61
CA ARG A 330 23.01 6.89 13.15
C ARG A 330 24.12 7.26 14.11
N ALA A 331 24.81 8.39 13.90
CA ALA A 331 25.87 8.85 14.78
C ALA A 331 25.35 9.36 16.15
N TRP A 332 24.13 9.90 16.20
CA TRP A 332 23.59 10.55 17.39
C TRP A 332 22.52 9.73 18.15
N ARG A 333 22.05 8.62 17.59
CA ARG A 333 21.05 7.76 18.26
C ARG A 333 21.68 6.91 19.37
N VAL A 334 20.83 6.45 20.29
CA VAL A 334 21.22 5.47 21.31
C VAL A 334 21.19 4.08 20.68
N GLN A 335 22.32 3.64 20.12
CA GLN A 335 22.39 2.39 19.35
C GLN A 335 21.89 1.15 20.12
N PRO A 336 22.23 0.92 21.40
CA PRO A 336 21.71 -0.24 22.13
C PRO A 336 20.17 -0.27 22.20
N ALA A 337 19.51 0.88 22.33
CA ALA A 337 18.05 0.95 22.36
C ALA A 337 17.42 0.60 21.00
N VAL A 338 18.09 0.93 19.89
CA VAL A 338 17.68 0.52 18.54
C VAL A 338 17.82 -0.98 18.37
N ASP A 339 18.96 -1.54 18.77
CA ASP A 339 19.23 -2.98 18.65
C ASP A 339 18.21 -3.80 19.45
N ASP A 340 17.95 -3.40 20.70
CA ASP A 340 16.96 -4.04 21.57
C ASP A 340 15.54 -3.96 20.99
N ALA A 341 15.15 -2.81 20.43
CA ALA A 341 13.84 -2.63 19.83
C ALA A 341 13.68 -3.44 18.52
N LEU A 342 14.72 -3.51 17.71
CA LEU A 342 14.74 -4.37 16.51
C LEU A 342 14.68 -5.86 16.89
N LEU A 343 15.33 -6.28 17.98
CA LEU A 343 15.23 -7.64 18.49
C LEU A 343 13.78 -7.98 18.88
N ARG A 344 13.11 -7.12 19.66
CA ARG A 344 11.69 -7.27 20.03
C ARG A 344 10.78 -7.32 18.80
N LEU A 345 11.05 -6.49 17.79
CA LEU A 345 10.32 -6.53 16.52
C LEU A 345 10.48 -7.89 15.82
N CYS A 346 11.70 -8.42 15.77
CA CYS A 346 11.96 -9.75 15.20
C CYS A 346 11.29 -10.86 16.00
N GLU A 347 11.30 -10.80 17.34
CA GLU A 347 10.60 -11.76 18.20
C GLU A 347 9.09 -11.78 17.94
N ALA A 348 8.46 -10.60 17.94
CA ALA A 348 7.04 -10.47 17.60
C ALA A 348 6.74 -10.98 16.18
N ALA A 349 7.64 -10.73 15.23
CA ALA A 349 7.51 -11.17 13.83
C ALA A 349 7.65 -12.69 13.65
N ARG A 350 8.29 -13.41 14.59
CA ARG A 350 8.31 -14.88 14.64
C ARG A 350 7.02 -15.44 15.25
N GLY A 351 6.43 -14.73 16.22
CA GLY A 351 5.13 -15.05 16.80
C GLY A 351 3.96 -14.58 15.92
N ASP A 352 2.78 -14.41 16.51
CA ASP A 352 1.57 -13.92 15.83
C ASP A 352 1.12 -12.52 16.28
N ASP A 353 1.88 -11.89 17.18
CA ASP A 353 1.60 -10.56 17.74
C ASP A 353 1.47 -9.48 16.65
N ASN A 354 0.71 -8.44 16.97
CA ASN A 354 0.56 -7.27 16.11
C ASN A 354 1.86 -6.44 16.10
N LEU A 355 2.40 -6.21 14.90
CA LEU A 355 3.71 -5.59 14.74
C LEU A 355 3.70 -4.05 14.84
N LEU A 356 2.55 -3.37 14.87
CA LEU A 356 2.52 -1.90 14.94
C LEU A 356 3.11 -1.35 16.24
N GLY A 357 2.95 -2.05 17.37
CA GLY A 357 3.56 -1.67 18.64
C GLY A 357 5.10 -1.70 18.56
N PRO A 358 5.71 -2.88 18.32
CA PRO A 358 7.16 -3.02 18.16
C PRO A 358 7.74 -2.15 17.02
N LEU A 359 7.02 -1.97 15.91
CA LEU A 359 7.43 -1.06 14.84
C LEU A 359 7.52 0.38 15.33
N ARG A 360 6.48 0.88 16.01
CA ARG A 360 6.45 2.23 16.58
C ARG A 360 7.59 2.42 17.58
N GLU A 361 7.85 1.43 18.43
CA GLU A 361 8.94 1.47 19.40
C GLU A 361 10.31 1.61 18.69
N ALA A 362 10.62 0.72 17.75
CA ALA A 362 11.90 0.77 17.01
C ALA A 362 12.08 2.10 16.28
N LEU A 363 11.04 2.61 15.62
CA LEU A 363 11.06 3.87 14.90
C LEU A 363 11.21 5.08 15.85
N ALA A 364 10.62 5.03 17.04
CA ALA A 364 10.76 6.07 18.08
C ALA A 364 12.21 6.13 18.61
N TYR A 365 12.87 4.97 18.75
CA TYR A 365 14.31 4.90 19.06
C TYR A 365 15.22 5.26 17.88
N ARG A 366 14.65 5.71 16.76
CA ARG A 366 15.35 6.11 15.53
C ARG A 366 16.02 4.93 14.79
N ALA A 367 15.38 3.76 14.80
CA ALA A 367 15.57 2.81 13.70
C ALA A 367 15.10 3.46 12.38
N THR A 368 15.80 3.19 11.29
CA THR A 368 15.37 3.66 9.97
C THR A 368 14.27 2.77 9.41
N LEU A 369 13.52 3.29 8.43
CA LEU A 369 12.53 2.53 7.67
C LEU A 369 13.20 1.33 6.98
N GLY A 370 14.41 1.50 6.45
CA GLY A 370 15.18 0.41 5.86
C GLY A 370 15.61 -0.64 6.87
N GLU A 371 16.04 -0.25 8.08
CA GLU A 371 16.45 -1.16 9.15
C GLU A 371 15.29 -2.02 9.65
N VAL A 372 14.12 -1.42 9.95
CA VAL A 372 12.95 -2.20 10.38
C VAL A 372 12.47 -3.13 9.28
N CYS A 373 12.47 -2.67 8.02
CA CYS A 373 12.10 -3.52 6.88
C CYS A 373 13.12 -4.64 6.64
N ALA A 374 14.41 -4.38 6.84
CA ALA A 374 15.46 -5.39 6.70
C ALA A 374 15.35 -6.47 7.78
N ALA A 375 15.17 -6.07 9.04
CA ALA A 375 14.99 -6.98 10.16
C ALA A 375 13.78 -7.92 9.96
N LEU A 376 12.66 -7.38 9.48
CA LEU A 376 11.47 -8.16 9.12
C LEU A 376 11.73 -9.10 7.93
N ARG A 377 12.39 -8.61 6.87
CA ARG A 377 12.76 -9.44 5.70
C ARG A 377 13.66 -10.61 6.09
N GLU A 378 14.63 -10.38 6.97
CA GLU A 378 15.53 -11.41 7.49
C GLU A 378 14.77 -12.43 8.34
N THR A 379 13.87 -11.97 9.21
CA THR A 379 13.06 -12.84 10.07
C THR A 379 12.13 -13.77 9.27
N TRP A 380 11.61 -13.29 8.14
CA TRP A 380 10.71 -14.07 7.27
C TRP A 380 11.40 -14.69 6.05
N ALA A 381 12.73 -14.60 5.97
CA ALA A 381 13.47 -15.29 4.93
C ALA A 381 13.25 -16.81 5.11
N PRO A 382 13.05 -17.57 4.02
CA PRO A 382 13.02 -19.02 4.12
C PRO A 382 14.36 -19.51 4.68
N ASP A 383 14.32 -20.57 5.49
CA ASP A 383 15.54 -21.22 5.96
C ASP A 383 16.45 -21.54 4.77
N PRO A 384 17.79 -21.34 4.90
CA PRO A 384 18.70 -21.73 3.84
C PRO A 384 18.48 -23.22 3.52
N PRO A 385 18.53 -23.63 2.24
CA PRO A 385 18.31 -25.02 1.88
C PRO A 385 19.26 -25.90 2.67
N VAL A 386 18.71 -26.86 3.41
CA VAL A 386 19.50 -27.85 4.15
C VAL A 386 20.33 -28.61 3.14
N THR A 387 21.63 -28.31 3.08
CA THR A 387 22.59 -29.09 2.29
C THR A 387 22.70 -30.45 2.94
N ARG A 388 21.97 -31.44 2.42
CA ARG A 388 22.27 -32.84 2.71
C ARG A 388 23.67 -33.11 2.14
N ARG A 389 24.64 -33.25 3.04
CA ARG A 389 26.01 -33.69 2.71
C ARG A 389 26.02 -35.13 2.23
#